data_AF-A0A940ZIC6-F1
#
_entry.id   AF-A0A940ZIC6-F1
#
_cell.length_a   1.000
_cell.length_b   1.000
_cell.length_c   1.000
_cell.angle_alpha   90.00
_cell.angle_beta   90.00
_cell.angle_gamma   90.00
#
_symmetry.space_group_name_H-M   'P 1'
#
loop_
_entity.id
_entity.type
_entity.pdbx_description
1 polymer ?
#
loop_
_entity_poly.entity_id
_entity_poly.type
_entity_poly.pdbx_seq_one_letter_code
_entity_poly.pdbx_strand_id
1 'polypeptide(L)'
;RSNRFSNDDLVKKVEEFGGEAWLAPIAEWINYLNYMGKKKSTQKKRLSNLLKLVITDHIQKKEEHRIEEIFSKYLRYGREPQIRHVIHEASPYIHESFEGEAILSVGKSIDFIQKGASGIINAMPFTCMPGTISSAVMKLLQNQYGVPILNVAYDGQGLTNISTRLEAFMHQVKEHSRKPQES
;
A
#
# COMPACT_ATOMS: atom_id res chain seq x y z
N ARG A 1 -0.31 -7.93 -5.51
CA ARG A 1 0.39 -7.50 -4.26
C ARG A 1 0.90 -8.66 -3.42
N SER A 2 0.09 -9.66 -3.04
CA SER A 2 0.54 -10.72 -2.11
C SER A 2 0.85 -12.07 -2.76
N ASN A 3 0.66 -12.22 -4.08
CA ASN A 3 0.95 -13.46 -4.79
C ASN A 3 2.36 -13.40 -5.41
N ARG A 4 3.20 -14.37 -5.03
CA ARG A 4 4.59 -14.50 -5.44
C ARG A 4 4.77 -14.67 -6.96
N PHE A 5 3.88 -15.42 -7.60
CA PHE A 5 3.89 -15.64 -9.05
C PHE A 5 3.48 -14.39 -9.83
N SER A 6 2.51 -13.63 -9.30
CA SER A 6 1.98 -12.42 -9.96
C SER A 6 2.87 -11.18 -9.79
N ASN A 7 3.81 -11.19 -8.84
CA ASN A 7 4.76 -10.09 -8.62
C ASN A 7 6.17 -10.40 -9.17
N ASP A 8 6.36 -11.50 -9.93
CA ASP A 8 7.64 -11.87 -10.53
C ASP A 8 8.83 -11.89 -9.54
N ASP A 9 8.59 -12.43 -8.34
CA ASP A 9 9.58 -12.49 -7.25
C ASP A 9 10.22 -11.13 -6.86
N LEU A 10 9.51 -10.02 -7.09
CA LEU A 10 9.99 -8.65 -6.79
C LEU A 10 10.58 -8.49 -5.37
N VAL A 11 9.93 -9.10 -4.38
CA VAL A 11 10.39 -9.07 -2.97
C VAL A 11 11.79 -9.68 -2.84
N LYS A 12 11.97 -10.87 -3.43
CA LYS A 12 13.26 -11.57 -3.44
C LYS A 12 14.33 -10.78 -4.18
N LYS A 13 13.98 -10.16 -5.32
CA LYS A 13 14.92 -9.31 -6.05
C LYS A 13 15.36 -8.10 -5.21
N VAL A 14 14.44 -7.47 -4.47
CA VAL A 14 14.79 -6.39 -3.54
C VAL A 14 15.73 -6.88 -2.43
N GLU A 15 15.45 -8.06 -1.86
CA GLU A 15 16.30 -8.69 -0.85
C GLU A 15 17.69 -9.06 -1.40
N GLU A 16 17.78 -9.55 -2.64
CA GLU A 16 19.04 -9.84 -3.34
C GLU A 16 19.90 -8.59 -3.55
N PHE A 17 19.28 -7.43 -3.76
CA PHE A 17 19.98 -6.13 -3.80
C PHE A 17 20.30 -5.56 -2.40
N GLY A 18 20.00 -6.29 -1.33
CA GLY A 18 20.31 -5.94 0.06
C GLY A 18 19.29 -5.01 0.73
N GLY A 19 18.08 -4.90 0.18
CA GLY A 19 16.97 -4.14 0.77
C GLY A 19 16.05 -5.00 1.64
N GLU A 20 15.26 -4.36 2.50
CA GLU A 20 14.13 -4.98 3.21
C GLU A 20 12.83 -4.52 2.56
N ALA A 21 11.96 -5.45 2.15
CA ALA A 21 10.71 -5.13 1.48
C ALA A 21 9.51 -5.17 2.45
N TRP A 22 8.78 -4.06 2.55
CA TRP A 22 7.52 -3.99 3.28
C TRP A 22 6.34 -4.15 2.32
N LEU A 23 5.36 -4.97 2.71
CA LEU A 23 4.21 -5.30 1.88
C LEU A 23 2.92 -4.85 2.55
N ALA A 24 2.02 -4.27 1.76
CA ALA A 24 0.65 -4.03 2.19
C ALA A 24 -0.06 -5.38 2.43
N PRO A 25 -0.55 -5.67 3.65
CA PRO A 25 -1.18 -6.95 3.95
C PRO A 25 -2.57 -7.05 3.31
N ILE A 26 -3.00 -8.27 2.97
CA ILE A 26 -4.34 -8.50 2.39
C ILE A 26 -5.48 -8.08 3.34
N ALA A 27 -5.21 -8.06 4.64
CA ALA A 27 -6.12 -7.56 5.67
C ALA A 27 -6.56 -6.11 5.40
N GLU A 28 -5.68 -5.27 4.83
CA GLU A 28 -6.00 -3.90 4.45
C GLU A 28 -7.20 -3.85 3.50
N TRP A 29 -7.22 -4.72 2.48
CA TRP A 29 -8.30 -4.78 1.51
C TRP A 29 -9.62 -5.23 2.15
N ILE A 30 -9.57 -6.20 3.07
CA ILE A 30 -10.75 -6.66 3.80
C ILE A 30 -11.33 -5.51 4.66
N ASN A 31 -10.46 -4.81 5.38
CA ASN A 31 -10.83 -3.65 6.19
C ASN A 31 -11.44 -2.52 5.34
N TYR A 32 -10.90 -2.29 4.15
CA TYR A 32 -11.45 -1.35 3.18
C TYR A 32 -12.85 -1.73 2.71
N LEU A 33 -13.06 -2.99 2.32
CA LEU A 33 -14.37 -3.47 1.91
C LEU A 33 -15.41 -3.34 3.03
N ASN A 34 -15.04 -3.65 4.27
CA ASN A 34 -15.92 -3.45 5.43
C ASN A 34 -16.27 -1.97 5.62
N TYR A 35 -15.28 -1.08 5.53
CA TYR A 35 -15.47 0.37 5.67
C TYR A 35 -16.43 0.90 4.59
N MET A 36 -16.20 0.53 3.33
CA MET A 36 -17.06 0.94 2.22
C MET A 36 -18.46 0.35 2.31
N GLY A 37 -18.56 -0.93 2.73
CA GLY A 37 -19.83 -1.60 2.99
C GLY A 37 -20.66 -0.87 4.05
N LYS A 38 -20.03 -0.47 5.16
CA LYS A 38 -20.68 0.34 6.21
C LYS A 38 -21.14 1.69 5.67
N LYS A 39 -20.27 2.44 5.00
CA LYS A 39 -20.60 3.77 4.44
C LYS A 39 -21.79 3.69 3.48
N LYS A 40 -21.80 2.72 2.56
CA LYS A 40 -22.91 2.48 1.63
C LYS A 40 -24.20 2.04 2.34
N SER A 41 -24.11 1.21 3.39
CA SER A 41 -25.28 0.76 4.16
C SER A 41 -25.92 1.88 4.97
N THR A 42 -25.12 2.79 5.55
CA THR A 42 -25.60 3.99 6.24
C THR A 42 -26.34 4.92 5.28
N GLN A 43 -25.77 5.18 4.09
CA GLN A 43 -26.41 6.01 3.06
C GLN A 43 -27.74 5.41 2.57
N LYS A 44 -27.84 4.07 2.47
CA LYS A 44 -29.05 3.37 2.03
C LYS A 44 -30.06 3.07 3.15
N LYS A 45 -29.85 3.57 4.39
CA LYS A 45 -30.71 3.37 5.58
C LYS A 45 -31.10 1.90 5.85
N ARG A 46 -30.25 0.93 5.51
CA ARG A 46 -30.51 -0.50 5.75
C ARG A 46 -30.02 -0.91 7.14
N LEU A 47 -30.88 -0.83 8.15
CA LEU A 47 -30.52 -1.11 9.56
C LEU A 47 -30.03 -2.55 9.81
N SER A 48 -30.66 -3.56 9.21
CA SER A 48 -30.28 -4.98 9.40
C SER A 48 -28.87 -5.27 8.88
N ASN A 49 -28.53 -4.73 7.70
CA ASN A 49 -27.18 -4.83 7.14
C ASN A 49 -26.16 -4.02 7.96
N LEU A 50 -26.55 -2.84 8.44
CA LEU A 50 -25.69 -2.02 9.28
C LEU A 50 -25.31 -2.75 10.56
N LEU A 51 -26.28 -3.35 11.26
CA LEU A 51 -26.05 -4.10 12.49
C LEU A 51 -25.10 -5.30 12.25
N LYS A 52 -25.36 -6.07 11.18
CA LYS A 52 -24.49 -7.18 10.79
C LYS A 52 -23.05 -6.71 10.53
N LEU A 53 -22.88 -5.63 9.78
CA LEU A 53 -21.56 -5.05 9.48
C LEU A 53 -20.86 -4.50 10.73
N VAL A 54 -21.60 -3.91 11.68
CA VAL A 54 -21.03 -3.42 12.94
C VAL A 54 -20.53 -4.58 13.79
N ILE A 55 -21.31 -5.66 13.92
CA ILE A 55 -20.91 -6.87 14.65
C ILE A 55 -19.69 -7.51 13.98
N THR A 56 -19.73 -7.69 12.66
CA THR A 56 -18.62 -8.29 11.91
C THR A 56 -17.34 -7.47 12.03
N ASP A 57 -17.41 -6.13 11.97
CA ASP A 57 -16.25 -5.26 12.17
C ASP A 57 -15.75 -5.25 13.61
N HIS A 58 -16.63 -5.35 14.61
CA HIS A 58 -16.22 -5.44 16.00
C HIS A 58 -15.44 -6.73 16.26
N ILE A 59 -15.91 -7.85 15.72
CA ILE A 59 -15.21 -9.14 15.82
C ILE A 59 -13.88 -9.07 15.05
N GLN A 60 -13.88 -8.54 13.82
CA GLN A 60 -12.66 -8.42 13.02
C GLN A 60 -11.61 -7.54 13.69
N LYS A 61 -11.98 -6.39 14.25
CA LYS A 61 -11.05 -5.52 14.97
C LYS A 61 -10.45 -6.18 16.22
N LYS A 62 -11.24 -6.99 16.91
CA LYS A 62 -10.77 -7.73 18.09
C LYS A 62 -9.76 -8.79 17.70
N GLU A 63 -10.03 -9.55 16.64
CA GLU A 63 -9.09 -10.56 16.11
C GLU A 63 -7.84 -9.89 15.52
N GLU A 64 -8.00 -8.77 14.81
CA GLU A 64 -6.90 -7.98 14.26
C GLU A 64 -5.98 -7.48 15.37
N HIS A 65 -6.50 -6.89 16.45
CA HIS A 65 -5.68 -6.46 17.59
C HIS A 65 -4.94 -7.63 18.25
N ARG A 66 -5.60 -8.79 18.36
CA ARG A 66 -4.98 -9.98 18.95
C ARG A 66 -3.83 -10.51 18.10
N ILE A 67 -4.01 -10.54 16.78
CA ILE A 67 -2.97 -10.95 15.83
C ILE A 67 -1.85 -9.90 15.78
N GLU A 68 -2.20 -8.61 15.66
CA GLU A 68 -1.23 -7.51 15.68
C GLU A 68 -0.40 -7.49 16.96
N GLU A 69 -0.97 -7.74 18.14
CA GLU A 69 -0.18 -7.80 19.37
C GLU A 69 0.86 -8.92 19.35
N ILE A 70 0.50 -10.10 18.81
CA ILE A 70 1.42 -11.24 18.68
C ILE A 70 2.54 -10.94 17.69
N PHE A 71 2.20 -10.31 16.56
CA PHE A 71 3.17 -10.02 15.49
C PHE A 71 3.89 -8.66 15.67
N SER A 72 3.42 -7.77 16.56
CA SER A 72 4.00 -6.44 16.78
C SER A 72 5.47 -6.48 17.19
N LYS A 73 5.90 -7.55 17.86
CA LYS A 73 7.30 -7.77 18.23
C LYS A 73 8.19 -8.20 17.05
N TYR A 74 7.59 -8.68 15.97
CA TYR A 74 8.27 -9.16 14.77
C TYR A 74 8.13 -8.19 13.59
N LEU A 75 7.16 -7.27 13.63
CA LEU A 75 6.92 -6.26 12.60
C LEU A 75 7.83 -5.04 12.82
N ARG A 76 8.95 -5.00 12.10
CA ARG A 76 9.93 -3.88 12.17
C ARG A 76 9.37 -2.53 11.72
N TYR A 77 8.32 -2.52 10.89
CA TYR A 77 7.68 -1.31 10.36
C TYR A 77 6.46 -0.84 11.17
N GLY A 78 6.20 -1.44 12.32
CA GLY A 78 5.16 -1.01 13.25
C GLY A 78 3.75 -1.53 12.93
N ARG A 79 2.74 -0.92 13.57
CA ARG A 79 1.33 -1.32 13.48
C ARG A 79 0.69 -0.89 12.16
N GLU A 80 -0.31 -1.64 11.71
CA GLU A 80 -1.07 -1.26 10.53
C GLU A 80 -1.98 -0.05 10.84
N PRO A 81 -1.99 0.98 9.99
CA PRO A 81 -2.86 2.12 10.18
C PRO A 81 -4.32 1.71 10.03
N GLN A 82 -5.21 2.37 10.78
CA GLN A 82 -6.65 2.20 10.56
C GLN A 82 -7.01 2.67 9.14
N ILE A 83 -7.93 1.94 8.48
CA ILE A 83 -8.27 2.23 7.08
C ILE A 83 -8.79 3.66 6.84
N ARG A 84 -9.42 4.26 7.85
CA ARG A 84 -9.84 5.67 7.83
C ARG A 84 -8.66 6.62 7.70
N HIS A 85 -7.55 6.32 8.38
CA HIS A 85 -6.34 7.11 8.31
C HIS A 85 -5.70 6.98 6.92
N VAL A 86 -5.59 5.75 6.38
CA VAL A 86 -5.10 5.52 5.01
C VAL A 86 -5.89 6.33 3.97
N ILE A 87 -7.22 6.31 4.05
CA ILE A 87 -8.10 7.09 3.16
C ILE A 87 -7.90 8.59 3.38
N HIS A 88 -7.72 9.03 4.62
CA HIS A 88 -7.50 10.44 4.96
C HIS A 88 -6.18 10.96 4.36
N GLU A 89 -5.08 10.24 4.54
CA GLU A 89 -3.76 10.60 3.97
C GLU A 89 -3.79 10.65 2.43
N ALA A 90 -4.58 9.77 1.79
CA ALA A 90 -4.73 9.76 0.34
C ALA A 90 -5.65 10.88 -0.20
N SER A 91 -6.54 11.42 0.63
CA SER A 91 -7.59 12.36 0.21
C SER A 91 -7.12 13.65 -0.48
N PRO A 92 -5.93 14.22 -0.19
CA PRO A 92 -5.41 15.37 -0.92
C PRO A 92 -5.08 15.06 -2.39
N TYR A 93 -4.88 13.79 -2.74
CA TYR A 93 -4.45 13.36 -4.07
C TYR A 93 -5.55 12.61 -4.84
N ILE A 94 -6.37 11.83 -4.13
CA ILE A 94 -7.46 11.06 -4.71
C ILE A 94 -8.70 11.24 -3.86
N HIS A 95 -9.76 11.78 -4.45
CA HIS A 95 -11.04 11.89 -3.76
C HIS A 95 -11.63 10.51 -3.44
N GLU A 96 -12.20 10.36 -2.25
CA GLU A 96 -12.74 9.09 -1.74
C GLU A 96 -13.81 8.43 -2.62
N SER A 97 -14.47 9.19 -3.49
CA SER A 97 -15.45 8.67 -4.45
C SER A 97 -14.83 7.85 -5.58
N PHE A 98 -13.52 7.95 -5.79
CA PHE A 98 -12.82 7.16 -6.80
C PHE A 98 -12.81 5.66 -6.43
N GLU A 99 -12.93 5.35 -5.14
CA GLU A 99 -12.98 4.00 -4.56
C GLU A 99 -11.85 3.07 -5.08
N GLY A 100 -11.91 1.77 -4.76
CA GLY A 100 -10.96 0.76 -5.26
C GLY A 100 -9.54 0.81 -4.70
N GLU A 101 -8.61 0.17 -5.42
CA GLU A 101 -7.22 -0.02 -4.97
C GLU A 101 -6.37 1.25 -5.06
N ALA A 102 -6.78 2.26 -5.84
CA ALA A 102 -5.95 3.44 -6.08
C ALA A 102 -5.76 4.28 -4.81
N ILE A 103 -6.86 4.57 -4.10
CA ILE A 103 -6.80 5.33 -2.85
C ILE A 103 -5.99 4.60 -1.77
N LEU A 104 -6.08 3.27 -1.71
CA LEU A 104 -5.28 2.44 -0.80
C LEU A 104 -3.81 2.45 -1.17
N SER A 105 -3.48 2.35 -2.47
CA SER A 105 -2.09 2.43 -2.95
C SER A 105 -1.43 3.70 -2.46
N VAL A 106 -2.09 4.84 -2.68
CA VAL A 106 -1.56 6.17 -2.35
C VAL A 106 -1.43 6.35 -0.85
N GLY A 107 -2.50 6.07 -0.08
CA GLY A 107 -2.48 6.23 1.36
C GLY A 107 -1.45 5.34 2.04
N LYS A 108 -1.31 4.09 1.57
CA LYS A 108 -0.33 3.16 2.13
C LYS A 108 1.11 3.54 1.79
N SER A 109 1.35 4.09 0.60
CA SER A 109 2.67 4.65 0.26
C SER A 109 3.04 5.83 1.15
N ILE A 110 2.08 6.68 1.51
CA ILE A 110 2.31 7.79 2.45
C ILE A 110 2.62 7.24 3.86
N ASP A 111 1.84 6.27 4.36
CA ASP A 111 2.12 5.58 5.64
C ASP A 111 3.54 5.00 5.69
N PHE A 112 3.97 4.33 4.63
CA PHE A 112 5.34 3.79 4.55
C PHE A 112 6.41 4.86 4.55
N ILE A 113 6.22 5.95 3.79
CA ILE A 113 7.16 7.08 3.77
C ILE A 113 7.27 7.70 5.17
N GLN A 114 6.15 7.94 5.85
CA GLN A 114 6.11 8.50 7.20
C GLN A 114 6.77 7.57 8.24
N LYS A 115 6.74 6.25 8.01
CA LYS A 115 7.42 5.24 8.83
C LYS A 115 8.91 5.06 8.50
N GLY A 116 9.46 5.87 7.60
CA GLY A 116 10.89 5.87 7.26
C GLY A 116 11.27 4.96 6.09
N ALA A 117 10.32 4.53 5.25
CA ALA A 117 10.66 3.80 4.03
C ALA A 117 11.50 4.67 3.09
N SER A 118 12.65 4.15 2.66
CA SER A 118 13.60 4.88 1.80
C SER A 118 13.24 4.83 0.30
N GLY A 119 12.18 4.12 -0.07
CA GLY A 119 11.72 3.96 -1.44
C GLY A 119 10.37 3.27 -1.52
N ILE A 120 9.61 3.53 -2.58
CA ILE A 120 8.32 2.90 -2.84
C ILE A 120 8.35 2.17 -4.18
N ILE A 121 7.85 0.93 -4.22
CA ILE A 121 7.62 0.20 -5.46
C ILE A 121 6.12 0.01 -5.63
N ASN A 122 5.55 0.63 -6.66
CA ASN A 122 4.16 0.46 -7.04
C ASN A 122 4.05 -0.63 -8.13
N ALA A 123 3.68 -1.83 -7.71
CA ALA A 123 3.51 -3.00 -8.57
C ALA A 123 2.04 -3.14 -9.02
N MET A 124 1.79 -3.10 -10.33
CA MET A 124 0.45 -3.15 -10.92
C MET A 124 0.40 -4.02 -12.18
N PRO A 125 -0.76 -4.59 -12.55
CA PRO A 125 -0.92 -5.22 -13.85
C PRO A 125 -0.86 -4.20 -14.99
N PHE A 126 -0.33 -4.59 -16.13
CA PHE A 126 -0.37 -3.79 -17.36
C PHE A 126 -1.83 -3.44 -17.72
N THR A 127 -2.02 -2.26 -18.31
CA THR A 127 -3.33 -1.67 -18.68
C THR A 127 -4.38 -1.53 -17.56
N CYS A 128 -4.00 -1.70 -16.29
CA CYS A 128 -4.92 -1.46 -15.17
C CYS A 128 -5.22 0.03 -15.01
N MET A 129 -6.45 0.46 -15.34
CA MET A 129 -6.88 1.87 -15.25
C MET A 129 -6.67 2.46 -13.84
N PRO A 130 -7.06 1.79 -12.73
CA PRO A 130 -6.69 2.24 -11.38
C PRO A 130 -5.17 2.36 -11.17
N GLY A 131 -4.39 1.42 -11.72
CA GLY A 131 -2.93 1.42 -11.62
C GLY A 131 -2.27 2.61 -12.32
N THR A 132 -2.78 3.01 -13.49
CA THR A 132 -2.30 4.21 -14.20
C THR A 132 -2.52 5.47 -13.37
N ILE A 133 -3.68 5.58 -12.70
CA ILE A 133 -3.99 6.71 -11.83
C ILE A 133 -3.10 6.71 -10.60
N SER A 134 -2.93 5.56 -9.94
CA SER A 134 -1.96 5.44 -8.85
C SER A 134 -0.57 5.87 -9.31
N SER A 135 -0.11 5.42 -10.48
CA SER A 135 1.22 5.78 -11.01
C SER A 135 1.39 7.27 -11.27
N ALA A 136 0.34 7.95 -11.74
CA ALA A 136 0.34 9.40 -11.91
C ALA A 136 0.46 10.11 -10.56
N VAL A 137 -0.29 9.66 -9.55
CA VAL A 137 -0.23 10.20 -8.19
C VAL A 137 1.10 9.90 -7.50
N MET A 138 1.68 8.72 -7.73
CA MET A 138 3.02 8.36 -7.22
C MET A 138 4.07 9.37 -7.68
N LYS A 139 3.96 9.93 -8.89
CA LYS A 139 4.88 10.97 -9.36
C LYS A 139 4.76 12.27 -8.55
N LEU A 140 3.55 12.62 -8.11
CA LEU A 140 3.32 13.75 -7.21
C LEU A 140 3.93 13.49 -5.84
N LEU A 141 3.75 12.29 -5.29
CA LEU A 141 4.35 11.88 -4.02
C LEU A 141 5.87 11.91 -4.07
N GLN A 142 6.47 11.40 -5.15
CA GLN A 142 7.92 11.44 -5.34
C GLN A 142 8.46 12.89 -5.28
N ASN A 143 7.77 13.83 -5.93
CA ASN A 143 8.17 15.24 -5.91
C ASN A 143 7.97 15.89 -4.53
N GLN A 144 6.92 15.51 -3.81
CA GLN A 144 6.59 16.10 -2.52
C GLN A 144 7.47 15.59 -1.38
N TYR A 145 7.73 14.28 -1.33
CA TYR A 145 8.46 13.64 -0.24
C TYR A 145 9.95 13.43 -0.56
N GLY A 146 10.37 13.60 -1.82
CA GLY A 146 11.75 13.39 -2.25
C GLY A 146 12.20 11.92 -2.20
N VAL A 147 11.28 10.99 -1.96
CA VAL A 147 11.54 9.55 -1.87
C VAL A 147 11.52 8.95 -3.28
N PRO A 148 12.51 8.12 -3.67
CA PRO A 148 12.48 7.39 -4.93
C PRO A 148 11.23 6.50 -5.04
N ILE A 149 10.53 6.58 -6.18
CA ILE A 149 9.37 5.72 -6.47
C ILE A 149 9.54 5.02 -7.82
N LEU A 150 9.35 3.70 -7.84
CA LEU A 150 9.39 2.87 -9.05
C LEU A 150 7.99 2.31 -9.35
N ASN A 151 7.44 2.68 -10.51
CA ASN A 151 6.22 2.06 -11.03
C ASN A 151 6.58 0.85 -11.92
N VAL A 152 6.12 -0.34 -11.54
CA VAL A 152 6.33 -1.60 -12.28
C VAL A 152 4.99 -2.12 -12.77
N ALA A 153 4.84 -2.20 -14.09
CA ALA A 153 3.69 -2.79 -14.75
C ALA A 153 4.05 -4.21 -15.23
N TYR A 154 3.31 -5.21 -14.77
CA TYR A 154 3.52 -6.61 -15.15
C TYR A 154 2.53 -7.04 -16.24
N ASP A 155 3.03 -7.58 -17.34
CA ASP A 155 2.24 -8.10 -18.47
C ASP A 155 2.34 -9.64 -18.61
N GLY A 156 3.06 -10.31 -17.70
CA GLY A 156 3.27 -11.75 -17.71
C GLY A 156 4.32 -12.25 -18.71
N GLN A 157 4.98 -11.35 -19.46
CA GLN A 157 5.94 -11.73 -20.51
C GLN A 157 7.41 -11.72 -20.03
N GLY A 158 7.66 -11.59 -18.72
CA GLY A 158 9.01 -11.71 -18.15
C GLY A 158 10.00 -10.68 -18.71
N LEU A 159 9.72 -9.38 -18.51
CA LEU A 159 10.55 -8.32 -19.07
C LEU A 159 11.89 -8.20 -18.34
N THR A 160 12.99 -8.48 -19.06
CA THR A 160 14.37 -8.22 -18.64
C THR A 160 14.61 -6.76 -18.23
N ASN A 161 13.84 -5.80 -18.77
CA ASN A 161 13.97 -4.37 -18.41
C ASN A 161 13.66 -4.09 -16.94
N ILE A 162 12.84 -4.93 -16.29
CA ILE A 162 12.40 -4.71 -14.92
C ILE A 162 13.60 -4.84 -13.97
N SER A 163 14.47 -5.82 -14.20
CA SER A 163 15.66 -6.04 -13.37
C SER A 163 16.62 -4.85 -13.40
N THR A 164 16.90 -4.30 -14.59
CA THR A 164 17.78 -3.12 -14.74
C THR A 164 17.19 -1.86 -14.12
N ARG A 165 15.87 -1.64 -14.28
CA ARG A 165 15.17 -0.51 -13.64
C ARG A 165 15.13 -0.67 -12.12
N LEU A 166 14.94 -1.89 -11.64
CA LEU A 166 14.97 -2.20 -10.21
C LEU A 166 16.37 -1.97 -9.63
N GLU A 167 17.42 -2.42 -10.30
CA GLU A 167 18.81 -2.19 -9.89
C GLU A 167 19.11 -0.68 -9.78
N ALA A 168 18.77 0.09 -10.81
CA ALA A 168 18.93 1.55 -10.78
C ALA A 168 18.12 2.21 -9.66
N PHE A 169 16.90 1.73 -9.41
CA PHE A 169 16.07 2.18 -8.30
C PHE A 169 16.70 1.86 -6.94
N MET A 170 17.22 0.65 -6.74
CA MET A 170 17.88 0.26 -5.49
C MET A 170 19.11 1.11 -5.21
N HIS A 171 19.86 1.51 -6.25
CA HIS A 171 20.94 2.48 -6.10
C HIS A 171 20.43 3.83 -5.57
N GLN A 172 19.36 4.37 -6.17
CA GLN A 172 18.75 5.64 -5.73
C GLN A 172 18.24 5.56 -4.28
N VAL A 173 17.61 4.46 -3.90
CA VAL A 173 17.12 4.21 -2.54
C VAL A 173 18.28 4.19 -1.54
N LYS A 174 19.39 3.52 -1.89
CA LYS A 174 20.59 3.47 -1.05
C LYS A 174 21.27 4.83 -0.89
N GLU A 175 21.25 5.66 -1.92
CA GLU A 175 21.75 7.03 -1.82
C GLU A 175 20.81 7.91 -0.99
N HIS A 176 19.50 7.76 -1.16
CA HIS A 176 18.50 8.47 -0.38
C HIS A 176 18.57 8.11 1.11
N SER A 177 18.74 6.83 1.47
CA SER A 177 18.85 6.39 2.86
C SER A 177 20.12 6.85 3.58
N ARG A 178 21.16 7.22 2.82
CA ARG A 178 22.43 7.77 3.35
C ARG A 178 22.37 9.27 3.60
N LYS A 179 21.45 9.99 2.95
CA LYS A 179 21.26 11.42 3.23
C LYS A 179 20.61 11.56 4.62
N PRO A 180 21.16 12.37 5.53
CA PRO A 180 20.45 12.69 6.76
C PRO A 180 19.08 13.26 6.37
N GLN A 181 18.00 12.69 6.92
CA GLN A 181 16.69 13.31 6.79
C GLN A 181 16.73 14.63 7.58
N GLU A 182 17.03 15.73 6.89
CA GLU A 182 16.87 17.07 7.42
C GLU A 182 15.38 17.25 7.74
N SER A 183 15.09 17.35 9.04
CA SER A 183 13.75 17.47 9.63
C SER A 183 13.38 18.93 9.84
#